data_AF-A0A2V9SR36-F1
#
_entry.id   AF-A0A2V9SR36-F1
#
_cell.length_a   1.000
_cell.length_b   1.000
_cell.length_c   1.000
_cell.angle_alpha   90.00
_cell.angle_beta   90.00
_cell.angle_gamma   90.00
#
_symmetry.space_group_name_H-M   'P 1'
#
loop_
_entity.id
_entity.type
_entity.pdbx_description
1 polymer ?
#
loop_
_entity_poly.entity_id
_entity_poly.type
_entity_poly.pdbx_seq_one_letter_code
_entity_poly.pdbx_strand_id
1 'polypeptide(L)'
;MDDRKLVLVPIVLVILFGATLLAQERLPYQDPKLPVEQRVTDLLKRMTLEEKIAQLEGSWQNRDNVKDPQALFVDEKRNFLPAQASRLLKNGLGEMSRPSEKRGPREMADFTNTLQKWMKENTRLGIPILFHEECLHGHAAPRGTSFPQAIALAWPRSSTWPVIRAGGAQKKPMVRILI
;
A
#
# COMPACT_ATOMS: atom_id res chain seq x y z
N MET A 1 50.86 5.92 30.89
CA MET A 1 49.50 5.36 30.67
C MET A 1 48.76 6.35 29.80
N ASP A 2 48.35 5.95 28.60
CA ASP A 2 47.85 6.86 27.56
C ASP A 2 46.54 7.56 27.96
N ASP A 3 46.61 8.86 28.26
CA ASP A 3 45.45 9.73 28.57
C ASP A 3 44.43 9.80 27.43
N ARG A 4 44.82 9.42 26.21
CA ARG A 4 43.92 9.30 25.05
C ARG A 4 42.87 8.20 25.22
N LYS A 5 43.18 7.13 25.97
CA LYS A 5 42.22 6.04 26.25
C LYS A 5 41.15 6.48 27.26
N LEU A 6 41.47 7.41 28.17
CA LEU A 6 40.55 7.94 29.18
C LEU A 6 39.44 8.83 28.60
N VAL A 7 39.69 9.51 27.48
CA VAL A 7 38.68 10.36 26.79
C VAL A 7 37.88 9.57 25.75
N LEU A 8 38.47 8.54 25.13
CA LEU A 8 37.79 7.70 24.14
C LEU A 8 36.69 6.82 24.76
N VAL A 9 36.89 6.30 25.97
CA VAL A 9 35.92 5.43 26.67
C VAL A 9 34.57 6.13 26.93
N PRO A 10 34.48 7.35 27.50
CA PRO A 10 33.20 8.02 27.71
C PRO A 10 32.53 8.43 26.39
N ILE A 11 33.29 8.79 25.35
CA ILE A 11 32.73 9.12 24.03
C ILE A 11 32.10 7.88 23.38
N VAL A 12 32.77 6.73 23.44
CA VAL A 12 32.23 5.45 22.92
C VAL A 12 30.99 5.01 23.70
N LEU A 13 30.97 5.21 25.03
CA LEU A 13 29.80 4.95 25.86
C LEU A 13 28.61 5.86 25.51
N VAL A 14 28.82 7.15 25.27
CA VAL A 14 27.76 8.09 24.84
C VAL A 14 27.22 7.73 23.45
N ILE A 15 28.08 7.29 22.52
CA ILE A 15 27.66 6.83 21.19
C ILE A 15 26.84 5.53 21.28
N LEU A 16 27.26 4.57 22.12
CA LEU A 16 26.54 3.32 22.34
C LEU A 16 25.19 3.52 23.03
N PHE A 17 25.10 4.43 24.00
CA PHE A 17 23.83 4.78 24.68
C PHE A 17 22.89 5.60 23.79
N GLY A 18 23.44 6.49 22.96
CA GLY A 18 22.67 7.26 21.97
C GLY A 18 22.09 6.39 20.86
N ALA A 19 22.81 5.35 20.42
CA ALA A 19 22.34 4.42 19.41
C ALA A 19 21.13 3.57 19.88
N THR A 20 21.07 3.22 21.17
CA THR A 20 19.91 2.51 21.75
C THR A 20 18.66 3.37 21.87
N LEU A 21 18.78 4.68 22.07
CA LEU A 21 17.65 5.62 22.16
C LEU A 21 16.99 5.90 20.79
N LEU A 22 17.69 5.65 19.68
CA LEU A 22 17.18 5.85 18.32
C LEU A 22 16.50 4.60 17.73
N ALA A 23 16.52 3.47 18.43
CA ALA A 23 15.72 2.32 18.04
C ALA A 23 14.25 2.62 18.36
N GLN A 24 13.56 3.26 17.41
CA GLN A 24 12.12 3.46 17.48
C GLN A 24 11.46 2.09 17.70
N GLU A 25 10.89 1.89 18.89
CA GLU A 25 10.28 0.63 19.27
C GLU A 25 9.16 0.31 18.26
N ARG A 26 9.37 -0.72 17.44
CA ARG A 26 8.38 -1.14 16.45
C ARG A 26 7.14 -1.58 17.19
N LEU A 27 5.99 -1.03 16.80
CA LEU A 27 4.72 -1.43 17.36
C LEU A 27 4.45 -2.90 17.00
N PRO A 28 3.81 -3.70 17.89
CA PRO A 28 3.59 -5.13 17.64
C PRO A 28 2.93 -5.44 16.29
N TYR A 29 1.95 -4.64 15.83
CA TYR A 29 1.34 -4.87 14.52
C TYR A 29 2.31 -4.71 13.32
N GLN A 30 3.41 -3.98 13.50
CA GLN A 30 4.47 -3.77 12.51
C GLN A 30 5.55 -4.85 12.53
N ASP A 31 5.56 -5.75 13.54
CA ASP A 31 6.54 -6.82 13.61
C ASP A 31 6.09 -8.02 12.75
N PRO A 32 6.80 -8.32 11.63
CA PRO A 32 6.45 -9.47 10.78
C PRO A 32 6.71 -10.82 11.44
N LYS A 33 7.43 -10.88 12.57
CA LYS A 33 7.72 -12.13 13.29
C LYS A 33 6.55 -12.59 14.16
N LEU A 34 5.62 -11.69 14.50
CA LEU A 34 4.45 -12.03 15.30
C LEU A 34 3.35 -12.69 14.44
N PRO A 35 2.54 -13.59 15.01
CA PRO A 35 1.38 -14.17 14.33
C PRO A 35 0.42 -13.09 13.82
N VAL A 36 -0.20 -13.33 12.67
CA VAL A 36 -1.17 -12.40 12.04
C VAL A 36 -2.25 -11.96 13.03
N GLU A 37 -2.84 -12.90 13.78
CA GLU A 37 -3.88 -12.61 14.76
C GLU A 37 -3.43 -11.63 15.86
N GLN A 38 -2.19 -11.76 16.33
CA GLN A 38 -1.64 -10.84 17.33
C GLN A 38 -1.46 -9.44 16.74
N ARG A 39 -0.97 -9.35 15.51
CA ARG A 39 -0.77 -8.08 14.80
C ARG A 39 -2.10 -7.38 14.52
N VAL A 40 -3.11 -8.13 14.07
CA VAL A 40 -4.47 -7.63 13.82
C VAL A 40 -5.10 -7.16 15.12
N THR A 41 -4.99 -7.95 16.19
CA THR A 41 -5.54 -7.57 17.50
C THR A 41 -4.91 -6.30 18.05
N ASP A 42 -3.58 -6.15 17.96
CA ASP A 42 -2.88 -4.93 18.36
C ASP A 42 -3.30 -3.72 17.51
N LEU A 43 -3.40 -3.88 16.18
CA LEU A 43 -3.83 -2.81 15.29
C LEU A 43 -5.25 -2.34 15.59
N LEU A 44 -6.21 -3.26 15.70
CA LEU A 44 -7.62 -2.94 15.93
C LEU A 44 -7.87 -2.24 17.28
N LYS A 45 -7.06 -2.53 18.30
CA LYS A 45 -7.11 -1.85 19.60
C LYS A 45 -6.64 -0.40 19.50
N ARG A 46 -5.76 -0.08 18.55
CA ARG A 46 -5.22 1.27 18.36
C ARG A 46 -6.09 2.14 17.48
N MET A 47 -6.99 1.57 16.69
CA MET A 47 -7.83 2.29 15.74
C MET A 47 -9.01 3.01 16.42
N THR A 48 -9.29 4.23 15.99
CA THR A 48 -10.55 4.93 16.31
C THR A 48 -11.70 4.32 15.53
N LEU A 49 -12.94 4.72 15.85
CA LEU A 49 -14.11 4.26 15.10
C LEU A 49 -14.05 4.73 13.64
N GLU A 50 -13.62 5.95 13.40
CA GLU A 50 -13.53 6.57 12.08
C GLU A 50 -12.47 5.87 11.21
N GLU A 51 -11.33 5.49 11.80
CA GLU A 51 -10.31 4.70 11.09
C GLU A 51 -10.83 3.30 10.75
N LYS A 52 -11.67 2.69 11.61
CA LYS A 52 -12.30 1.40 11.31
C LYS A 52 -13.29 1.51 10.17
N ILE A 53 -14.11 2.57 10.15
CA ILE A 53 -15.04 2.85 9.06
C ILE A 53 -14.25 3.06 7.76
N ALA A 54 -13.19 3.85 7.78
CA ALA A 54 -12.35 4.09 6.60
C ALA A 54 -11.74 2.81 6.01
N GLN A 55 -11.44 1.80 6.84
CA GLN A 55 -10.95 0.49 6.35
C GLN A 55 -12.03 -0.36 5.68
N LEU A 56 -13.31 -0.02 5.85
CA LEU A 56 -14.43 -0.68 5.16
C LEU A 56 -14.83 0.07 3.87
N GLU A 57 -14.24 1.23 3.61
CA GLU A 57 -14.48 2.03 2.42
C GLU A 57 -13.57 1.60 1.27
N GLY A 58 -14.16 1.56 0.07
CA GLY A 58 -13.46 1.38 -1.20
C GLY A 58 -13.68 2.60 -2.07
N SER A 59 -12.63 3.06 -2.77
CA SER A 59 -12.73 4.19 -3.69
C SER A 59 -12.35 3.77 -5.10
N TRP A 60 -13.24 4.00 -6.07
CA TRP A 60 -12.91 3.86 -7.49
C TRP A 60 -12.43 5.20 -8.05
N GLN A 61 -11.22 5.63 -7.69
CA GLN A 61 -10.60 6.88 -8.19
C GLN A 61 -11.53 8.11 -8.11
N ASN A 62 -12.23 8.29 -6.98
CA ASN A 62 -13.23 9.35 -6.78
C ASN A 62 -14.49 9.29 -7.65
N ARG A 63 -14.82 8.17 -8.31
CA ARG A 63 -16.01 8.09 -9.17
C ARG A 63 -17.31 8.47 -8.47
N ASP A 64 -17.42 8.19 -7.18
CA ASP A 64 -18.60 8.53 -6.39
C ASP A 64 -18.69 10.05 -6.09
N ASN A 65 -17.56 10.76 -6.21
CA ASN A 65 -17.39 12.16 -5.80
C ASN A 65 -17.11 13.13 -6.96
N VAL A 66 -17.26 12.69 -8.22
CA VAL A 66 -16.94 13.50 -9.43
C VAL A 66 -17.66 14.85 -9.47
N LYS A 67 -18.79 14.98 -8.76
CA LYS A 67 -19.61 16.21 -8.73
C LYS A 67 -19.00 17.32 -7.86
N ASP A 68 -18.11 17.00 -6.94
CA ASP A 68 -17.42 17.98 -6.08
C ASP A 68 -15.91 17.92 -6.32
N PRO A 69 -15.32 18.90 -7.05
CA PRO A 69 -13.88 18.97 -7.28
C PRO A 69 -13.03 18.99 -6.01
N GLN A 70 -13.58 19.42 -4.88
CA GLN A 70 -12.86 19.41 -3.59
C GLN A 70 -12.89 18.03 -2.92
N ALA A 71 -13.80 17.13 -3.31
CA ALA A 71 -13.91 15.76 -2.83
C ALA A 71 -13.07 14.77 -3.67
N LEU A 72 -12.16 15.27 -4.51
CA LEU A 72 -11.26 14.48 -5.34
C LEU A 72 -9.84 14.49 -4.77
N PHE A 73 -9.25 13.32 -4.57
CA PHE A 73 -7.80 13.18 -4.29
C PHE A 73 -7.00 12.68 -5.51
N VAL A 74 -7.66 12.57 -6.66
CA VAL A 74 -7.09 12.25 -7.98
C VAL A 74 -7.72 13.21 -8.99
N ASP A 75 -6.91 13.94 -9.75
CA ASP A 75 -7.41 14.91 -10.74
C ASP A 75 -7.91 14.24 -12.04
N GLU A 76 -8.47 15.04 -12.96
CA GLU A 76 -8.90 14.56 -14.29
C GLU A 76 -7.76 13.98 -15.13
N LYS A 77 -6.54 14.49 -14.91
CA LYS A 77 -5.29 14.00 -15.52
C LYS A 77 -4.74 12.76 -14.81
N ARG A 78 -5.43 12.25 -13.79
CA ARG A 78 -5.10 11.06 -13.00
C ARG A 78 -3.86 11.19 -12.11
N ASN A 79 -3.44 12.40 -11.81
CA ASN A 79 -2.41 12.68 -10.83
C ASN A 79 -2.99 12.63 -9.43
N PHE A 80 -2.18 12.15 -8.49
CA PHE A 80 -2.51 12.20 -7.08
C PHE A 80 -2.43 13.64 -6.55
N LEU A 81 -3.39 14.01 -5.71
CA LEU A 81 -3.51 15.35 -5.14
C LEU A 81 -3.27 15.31 -3.61
N PRO A 82 -2.03 15.55 -3.13
CA PRO A 82 -1.69 15.36 -1.71
C PRO A 82 -2.45 16.27 -0.74
N ALA A 83 -2.76 17.51 -1.17
CA ALA A 83 -3.44 18.49 -0.33
C ALA A 83 -4.90 18.09 -0.05
N GLN A 84 -5.60 17.54 -1.05
CA GLN A 84 -6.95 17.01 -0.89
C GLN A 84 -6.92 15.67 -0.16
N ALA A 85 -5.92 14.83 -0.46
CA ALA A 85 -5.74 13.56 0.21
C ALA A 85 -5.56 13.70 1.72
N SER A 86 -4.83 14.71 2.21
CA SER A 86 -4.64 14.94 3.65
C SER A 86 -5.94 15.21 4.40
N ARG A 87 -6.94 15.77 3.71
CA ARG A 87 -8.29 15.99 4.24
C ARG A 87 -9.15 14.75 4.10
N LEU A 88 -9.19 14.16 2.91
CA LEU A 88 -10.13 13.08 2.54
C LEU A 88 -9.71 11.71 3.07
N LEU A 89 -8.40 11.43 3.08
CA LEU A 89 -7.81 10.14 3.47
C LEU A 89 -7.14 10.20 4.85
N LYS A 90 -7.48 11.21 5.67
CA LYS A 90 -6.90 11.42 7.01
C LYS A 90 -6.99 10.17 7.88
N ASN A 91 -8.12 9.47 7.82
CA ASN A 91 -8.40 8.28 8.62
C ASN A 91 -8.01 6.97 7.92
N GLY A 92 -7.43 7.06 6.72
CA GLY A 92 -7.09 5.90 5.91
C GLY A 92 -8.06 5.65 4.74
N LEU A 93 -7.86 4.53 4.07
CA LEU A 93 -8.74 3.95 3.04
C LEU A 93 -8.49 2.44 3.02
N GLY A 94 -9.55 1.63 3.01
CA GLY A 94 -9.42 0.19 2.95
C GLY A 94 -8.96 -0.30 1.59
N GLU A 95 -9.64 0.19 0.54
CA GLU A 95 -9.43 -0.28 -0.82
C GLU A 95 -9.43 0.85 -1.85
N MET A 96 -8.58 0.72 -2.87
CA MET A 96 -8.62 1.52 -4.09
C MET A 96 -8.89 0.60 -5.28
N SER A 97 -10.06 0.81 -5.88
CA SER A 97 -10.53 0.10 -7.07
C SER A 97 -9.94 0.68 -8.34
N ARG A 98 -9.49 -0.21 -9.22
CA ARG A 98 -9.10 0.09 -10.61
C ARG A 98 -7.99 1.15 -10.78
N PRO A 99 -6.88 1.16 -10.02
CA PRO A 99 -5.79 2.12 -10.24
C PRO A 99 -5.16 2.07 -11.64
N SER A 100 -5.29 0.97 -12.37
CA SER A 100 -4.80 0.78 -13.74
C SER A 100 -5.69 1.42 -14.81
N GLU A 101 -6.91 1.84 -14.46
CA GLU A 101 -7.88 2.27 -15.46
C GLU A 101 -7.32 3.45 -16.25
N LYS A 102 -7.11 3.21 -17.54
CA LYS A 102 -6.54 4.15 -18.51
C LYS A 102 -5.10 4.61 -18.19
N ARG A 103 -4.37 3.97 -17.26
CA ARG A 103 -2.92 4.18 -17.03
C ARG A 103 -2.08 3.11 -17.73
N GLY A 104 -0.92 3.47 -18.25
CA GLY A 104 0.06 2.48 -18.71
C GLY A 104 0.67 1.69 -17.54
N PRO A 105 1.36 0.55 -17.79
CA PRO A 105 1.95 -0.26 -16.71
C PRO A 105 2.90 0.51 -15.78
N ARG A 106 3.75 1.38 -16.33
CA ARG A 106 4.69 2.21 -15.55
C ARG A 106 3.97 3.30 -14.76
N GLU A 107 3.08 4.05 -15.42
CA GLU A 107 2.28 5.11 -14.78
C GLU A 107 1.44 4.57 -13.61
N MET A 108 0.86 3.38 -13.77
CA MET A 108 0.13 2.71 -12.70
C MET A 108 1.06 2.39 -11.52
N ALA A 109 2.24 1.81 -11.78
CA ALA A 109 3.20 1.49 -10.72
C ALA A 109 3.67 2.76 -9.99
N ASP A 110 3.93 3.84 -10.71
CA ASP A 110 4.35 5.12 -10.12
C ASP A 110 3.23 5.72 -9.27
N PHE A 111 1.98 5.70 -9.76
CA PHE A 111 0.80 6.18 -9.03
C PHE A 111 0.55 5.38 -7.74
N THR A 112 0.49 4.05 -7.84
CA THR A 112 0.22 3.15 -6.70
C THR A 112 1.33 3.22 -5.66
N ASN A 113 2.60 3.27 -6.06
CA ASN A 113 3.73 3.45 -5.14
C ASN A 113 3.68 4.82 -4.44
N THR A 114 3.35 5.89 -5.17
CA THR A 114 3.22 7.25 -4.62
C THR A 114 2.09 7.29 -3.58
N LEU A 115 0.93 6.76 -3.93
CA LEU A 115 -0.21 6.68 -3.03
C LEU A 115 0.11 5.83 -1.80
N GLN A 116 0.73 4.65 -1.98
CA GLN A 116 1.09 3.79 -0.85
C GLN A 116 2.09 4.44 0.10
N LYS A 117 3.11 5.11 -0.46
CA LYS A 117 4.08 5.86 0.32
C LYS A 117 3.38 6.97 1.12
N TRP A 118 2.53 7.74 0.45
CA TRP A 118 1.80 8.82 1.10
C TRP A 118 0.94 8.31 2.27
N MET A 119 0.22 7.20 2.10
CA MET A 119 -0.60 6.61 3.17
C MET A 119 0.23 6.19 4.38
N LYS A 120 1.38 5.54 4.14
CA LYS A 120 2.28 5.11 5.22
C LYS A 120 2.87 6.30 5.99
N GLU A 121 3.14 7.42 5.31
CA GLU A 121 3.84 8.58 5.89
C GLU A 121 2.89 9.63 6.48
N ASN A 122 1.65 9.75 5.99
CA ASN A 122 0.74 10.84 6.34
C ASN A 122 -0.46 10.40 7.19
N THR A 123 -0.65 9.08 7.41
CA THR A 123 -1.68 8.57 8.32
C THR A 123 -1.07 8.13 9.65
N ARG A 124 -1.84 8.23 10.73
CA ARG A 124 -1.38 7.97 12.10
C ARG A 124 -0.86 6.55 12.33
N LEU A 125 -1.52 5.56 11.72
CA LEU A 125 -1.19 4.13 11.86
C LEU A 125 -0.43 3.56 10.65
N GLY A 126 -0.22 4.35 9.60
CA GLY A 126 0.54 3.94 8.42
C GLY A 126 0.00 2.67 7.74
N ILE A 127 -1.32 2.46 7.77
CA ILE A 127 -1.97 1.25 7.23
C ILE A 127 -1.91 1.29 5.70
N PRO A 128 -1.43 0.22 5.03
CA PRO A 128 -1.38 0.16 3.57
C PRO A 128 -2.76 -0.01 2.94
N ILE A 129 -2.97 0.54 1.74
CA ILE A 129 -4.20 0.36 0.96
C ILE A 129 -4.15 -0.98 0.20
N LEU A 130 -5.30 -1.66 0.12
CA LEU A 130 -5.51 -2.78 -0.80
C LEU A 130 -5.84 -2.25 -2.21
N PHE A 131 -5.07 -2.65 -3.21
CA PHE A 131 -5.37 -2.34 -4.61
C PHE A 131 -6.17 -3.47 -5.26
N HIS A 132 -7.35 -3.15 -5.75
CA HIS A 132 -8.24 -4.08 -6.42
C HIS A 132 -8.26 -3.82 -7.92
N GLU A 133 -8.20 -4.89 -8.71
CA GLU A 133 -8.11 -4.83 -10.15
C GLU A 133 -8.85 -5.95 -10.84
N GLU A 134 -9.45 -5.63 -11.99
CA GLU A 134 -10.19 -6.59 -12.81
C GLU A 134 -9.24 -7.57 -13.51
N CYS A 135 -9.59 -8.85 -13.40
CA CYS A 135 -8.72 -9.95 -13.84
C CYS A 135 -9.45 -11.17 -14.42
N LEU A 136 -10.71 -11.01 -14.82
CA LEU A 136 -11.56 -12.12 -15.26
C LEU A 136 -10.92 -12.95 -16.39
N HIS A 137 -10.22 -12.31 -17.33
CA HIS A 137 -9.60 -12.97 -18.48
C HIS A 137 -8.25 -12.31 -18.84
N GLY A 138 -7.45 -12.04 -17.80
CA GLY A 138 -6.26 -11.20 -17.89
C GLY A 138 -6.48 -9.83 -17.25
N HIS A 139 -5.40 -9.08 -17.03
CA HIS A 139 -5.47 -7.79 -16.38
C HIS A 139 -6.17 -6.77 -17.29
N ALA A 140 -7.33 -6.26 -16.87
CA ALA A 140 -8.14 -5.33 -17.67
C ALA A 140 -7.61 -3.89 -17.60
N ALA A 141 -6.40 -3.72 -18.14
CA ALA A 141 -5.66 -2.45 -18.18
C ALA A 141 -5.09 -2.21 -19.58
N PRO A 142 -4.75 -0.96 -19.93
CA PRO A 142 -4.01 -0.67 -21.15
C PRO A 142 -2.75 -1.54 -21.26
N ARG A 143 -2.58 -2.21 -22.40
CA ARG A 143 -1.47 -3.14 -22.69
C ARG A 143 -1.47 -4.43 -21.87
N GLY A 144 -2.54 -4.73 -21.13
CA GLY A 144 -2.75 -6.04 -20.51
C GLY A 144 -3.02 -7.12 -21.57
N THR A 145 -2.57 -8.35 -21.32
CA THR A 145 -2.86 -9.48 -22.21
C THR A 145 -4.27 -9.99 -21.97
N SER A 146 -5.08 -10.00 -23.02
CA SER A 146 -6.42 -10.60 -23.02
C SER A 146 -6.35 -12.09 -23.36
N PHE A 147 -6.84 -12.93 -22.45
CA PHE A 147 -7.03 -14.35 -22.65
C PHE A 147 -8.48 -14.66 -23.05
N PRO A 148 -8.77 -15.87 -23.57
CA PRO A 148 -10.14 -16.32 -23.74
C PRO A 148 -10.93 -16.23 -22.41
N GLN A 149 -12.22 -15.91 -22.49
CA GLN A 149 -13.09 -15.82 -21.31
C GLN A 149 -13.14 -17.14 -20.55
N ALA A 150 -13.50 -17.09 -19.27
CA ALA A 150 -13.56 -18.25 -18.38
C ALA A 150 -14.32 -19.45 -18.99
N ILE A 151 -15.44 -19.20 -19.69
CA ILE A 151 -16.22 -20.25 -20.37
C ILE A 151 -15.44 -20.96 -21.49
N ALA A 152 -14.62 -20.23 -22.23
CA ALA A 152 -13.80 -20.78 -23.32
C ALA A 152 -12.57 -21.55 -22.78
N LEU A 153 -12.15 -21.29 -21.54
CA LEU A 153 -11.05 -21.98 -20.87
C LEU A 153 -11.51 -23.18 -20.03
N ALA A 154 -12.80 -23.48 -19.99
CA ALA A 154 -13.37 -24.49 -19.11
C ALA A 154 -12.87 -25.92 -19.39
N TRP A 155 -12.32 -26.20 -20.58
CA TRP A 155 -11.78 -27.52 -20.94
C TRP A 155 -10.54 -27.41 -21.86
N PRO A 156 -9.44 -28.14 -21.58
CA PRO A 156 -9.14 -28.99 -20.40
C PRO A 156 -8.61 -28.18 -19.21
N ARG A 157 -8.84 -28.64 -17.97
CA ARG A 157 -8.46 -27.95 -16.71
C ARG A 157 -6.98 -27.49 -16.66
N SER A 158 -6.08 -28.21 -17.33
CA SER A 158 -4.65 -27.88 -17.41
C SER A 158 -4.35 -26.53 -18.09
N SER A 159 -5.25 -25.99 -18.91
CA SER A 159 -5.07 -24.71 -19.60
C SER A 159 -5.29 -23.48 -18.70
N THR A 160 -5.98 -23.65 -17.55
CA THR A 160 -6.41 -22.55 -16.68
C THR A 160 -5.29 -21.97 -15.80
N TRP A 161 -4.46 -22.83 -15.22
CA TRP A 161 -3.43 -22.40 -14.27
C TRP A 161 -2.34 -21.49 -14.87
N PRO A 162 -1.83 -21.75 -16.10
CA PRO A 162 -0.90 -20.83 -16.76
C PRO A 162 -1.50 -19.44 -17.00
N VAL A 163 -2.78 -19.36 -17.34
CA VAL A 163 -3.50 -18.08 -17.59
C VAL A 163 -3.61 -17.26 -16.30
N ILE A 164 -3.99 -17.90 -15.19
CA ILE A 164 -4.06 -17.23 -13.87
C ILE A 164 -2.68 -16.71 -13.47
N ARG A 165 -1.63 -17.52 -13.64
CA ARG A 165 -0.26 -17.11 -13.33
C ARG A 165 0.19 -15.92 -14.19
N ALA A 166 -0.12 -15.94 -15.48
CA ALA A 166 0.23 -14.86 -16.40
C ALA A 166 -0.50 -13.55 -16.07
N GLY A 167 -1.79 -13.62 -15.72
CA GLY A 167 -2.56 -12.47 -15.24
C GLY A 167 -1.98 -11.88 -13.94
N GLY A 168 -1.63 -12.74 -12.98
CA GLY A 168 -0.96 -12.31 -11.75
C GLY A 168 0.44 -11.71 -11.97
N ALA A 169 1.20 -12.21 -12.96
CA ALA A 169 2.52 -11.67 -13.29
C ALA A 169 2.46 -10.24 -13.85
N GLN A 170 1.45 -9.91 -14.65
CA GLN A 170 1.22 -8.54 -15.16
C GLN A 170 0.96 -7.54 -14.02
N LYS A 171 0.50 -8.05 -12.88
CA LYS A 171 0.18 -7.30 -11.67
C LYS A 171 1.34 -7.23 -10.66
N LYS A 172 2.34 -8.12 -10.71
CA LYS A 172 3.47 -8.08 -9.77
C LYS A 172 4.29 -6.78 -9.75
N PRO A 173 4.47 -6.01 -10.85
CA PRO A 173 5.12 -4.71 -10.75
C PRO A 173 4.27 -3.63 -10.06
N MET A 174 3.02 -3.94 -9.64
CA MET A 174 2.06 -2.97 -9.09
C MET A 174 2.46 -2.36 -7.75
N VAL A 175 3.30 -2.98 -6.92
CA VAL A 175 3.73 -2.36 -5.66
C VAL A 175 5.08 -2.96 -5.28
N ARG A 176 6.10 -2.11 -5.08
CA ARG A 176 7.25 -2.53 -4.29
C ARG A 176 6.77 -2.54 -2.84
N ILE A 177 6.14 -3.64 -2.42
CA ILE A 177 5.64 -3.77 -1.05
C ILE A 177 6.88 -3.82 -0.16
N LEU A 178 7.30 -2.64 0.32
CA LEU A 178 8.21 -2.50 1.45
C LEU A 178 7.39 -2.86 2.69
N ILE A 179 7.24 -4.18 2.92
CA ILE A 179 6.93 -4.76 4.23
C ILE A 179 8.25 -4.92 4.97
#